data_AF-A0A3D0ZTJ7-F1
#
_entry.id   AF-A0A3D0ZTJ7-F1
#
_cell.length_a   1.000
_cell.length_b   1.000
_cell.length_c   1.000
_cell.angle_alpha   90.00
_cell.angle_beta   90.00
_cell.angle_gamma   90.00
#
_symmetry.space_group_name_H-M   'P 1'
#
loop_
_entity.id
_entity.type
_entity.pdbx_description
1 polymer ?
#
loop_
_entity_poly.entity_id
_entity_poly.type
_entity_poly.pdbx_seq_one_letter_code
_entity_poly.pdbx_strand_id
1 'polypeptide(L)'
;GTFLDAHYPRPVSGCAAEVSQRIAEAVFAALVEALPDRVTAAPAGTSGNFALGGYDSERGRDFVMYQLSGGGYGGNIEGDGLSNGCSTIGISKAPPVEIMEQTFPVIYNHYALHEGSAGAGKNRGGFGLDYKLELRNGEAHASFVMDHGRFGPQGALRGHDGDV
;
A
#
# COMPACT_ATOMS: atom_id res chain seq x y z
N GLY A 1 -14.90 -17.37 16.83
CA GLY A 1 -14.03 -16.36 16.24
C GLY A 1 -12.85 -16.95 15.48
N THR A 2 -12.74 -16.59 14.20
CA THR A 2 -11.59 -16.84 13.32
C THR A 2 -10.68 -15.60 13.28
N PHE A 3 -9.67 -15.56 12.41
CA PHE A 3 -8.90 -14.34 12.16
C PHE A 3 -9.77 -13.20 11.58
N LEU A 4 -10.73 -13.55 10.71
CA LEU A 4 -11.66 -12.59 10.09
C LEU A 4 -12.86 -12.24 10.98
N ASP A 5 -13.11 -13.02 12.03
CA ASP A 5 -14.22 -12.88 12.96
C ASP A 5 -13.67 -12.90 14.40
N ALA A 6 -12.96 -11.84 14.79
CA ALA A 6 -12.35 -11.76 16.10
C ALA A 6 -13.39 -11.45 17.19
N HIS A 7 -13.39 -12.21 18.29
CA HIS A 7 -14.21 -11.91 19.46
C HIS A 7 -13.39 -11.17 20.52
N TYR A 8 -14.01 -10.26 21.26
CA TYR A 8 -13.39 -9.56 22.38
C TYR A 8 -12.74 -10.55 23.39
N PRO A 9 -11.55 -10.26 23.94
CA PRO A 9 -10.72 -9.04 23.82
C PRO A 9 -9.60 -9.15 22.76
N ARG A 10 -9.75 -9.96 21.71
CA ARG A 10 -8.70 -10.16 20.71
C ARG A 10 -8.38 -8.86 19.94
N PRO A 11 -7.11 -8.59 19.60
CA PRO A 11 -6.72 -7.38 18.89
C PRO A 11 -7.23 -7.40 17.44
N VAL A 12 -7.67 -6.24 16.95
CA VAL A 12 -8.24 -6.05 15.59
C VAL A 12 -7.59 -4.88 14.84
N SER A 13 -6.46 -4.37 15.32
CA SER A 13 -5.73 -3.28 14.66
C SER A 13 -5.30 -3.69 13.25
N GLY A 14 -5.34 -2.75 12.31
CA GLY A 14 -5.00 -3.00 10.91
C GLY A 14 -6.09 -3.72 10.10
N CYS A 15 -7.30 -3.93 10.65
CA CYS A 15 -8.37 -4.63 9.93
C CYS A 15 -8.75 -3.94 8.60
N ALA A 16 -8.92 -2.62 8.61
CA ALA A 16 -9.24 -1.83 7.43
C ALA A 16 -8.03 -1.68 6.49
N ALA A 17 -6.82 -1.65 7.04
CA ALA A 17 -5.61 -1.39 6.27
C ALA A 17 -5.12 -2.64 5.51
N GLU A 18 -5.17 -3.81 6.15
CA GLU A 18 -4.52 -5.03 5.67
C GLU A 18 -5.50 -6.20 5.55
N VAL A 19 -6.21 -6.57 6.64
CA VAL A 19 -7.06 -7.78 6.64
C VAL A 19 -8.16 -7.68 5.58
N SER A 20 -8.87 -6.56 5.53
CA SER A 20 -9.92 -6.34 4.55
C SER A 20 -9.38 -6.26 3.13
N GLN A 21 -8.17 -5.72 2.93
CA GLN A 21 -7.52 -5.70 1.63
C GLN A 21 -7.19 -7.11 1.13
N ARG A 22 -6.69 -7.99 2.01
CA ARG A 22 -6.46 -9.42 1.70
C ARG A 22 -7.76 -10.15 1.33
N ILE A 23 -8.87 -9.83 2.00
CA ILE A 23 -10.18 -10.37 1.61
C ILE A 23 -10.55 -9.91 0.21
N ALA A 24 -10.40 -8.61 -0.09
CA ALA A 24 -10.69 -8.10 -1.43
C ALA A 24 -9.80 -8.78 -2.48
N GLU A 25 -8.48 -8.84 -2.26
CA GLU A 25 -7.54 -9.53 -3.13
C GLU A 25 -7.97 -10.97 -3.45
N ALA A 26 -8.33 -11.75 -2.41
CA ALA A 26 -8.78 -13.13 -2.58
C ALA A 26 -10.08 -13.23 -3.40
N VAL A 27 -11.01 -12.27 -3.23
CA VAL A 27 -12.24 -12.20 -4.03
C VAL A 27 -11.92 -11.88 -5.49
N PHE A 28 -11.02 -10.94 -5.78
CA PHE A 28 -10.59 -10.65 -7.15
C PHE A 28 -9.92 -11.86 -7.79
N ALA A 29 -8.98 -12.50 -7.08
CA ALA A 29 -8.29 -13.70 -7.55
C ALA A 29 -9.25 -14.88 -7.83
N ALA A 30 -10.31 -15.04 -7.03
CA ALA A 30 -11.31 -16.09 -7.25
C ALA A 30 -12.26 -15.76 -8.43
N LEU A 31 -12.62 -14.49 -8.61
CA LEU A 31 -13.60 -14.09 -9.64
C LEU A 31 -12.99 -13.88 -11.03
N VAL A 32 -11.70 -13.58 -11.13
CA VAL A 32 -11.04 -13.29 -12.41
C VAL A 32 -11.05 -14.47 -13.38
N GLU A 33 -11.06 -15.71 -12.87
CA GLU A 33 -11.19 -16.90 -13.73
C GLU A 33 -12.60 -17.06 -14.30
N ALA A 34 -13.62 -16.76 -13.51
CA ALA A 34 -15.02 -16.94 -13.90
C ALA A 34 -15.56 -15.76 -14.74
N LEU A 35 -15.04 -14.55 -14.51
CA LEU A 35 -15.49 -13.31 -15.13
C LEU A 35 -14.30 -12.49 -15.71
N PRO A 36 -13.50 -13.07 -16.61
CA PRO A 36 -12.25 -12.46 -17.09
C PRO A 36 -12.47 -11.13 -17.83
N ASP A 37 -13.66 -10.92 -18.39
CA ASP A 37 -14.00 -9.71 -19.14
C ASP A 37 -14.58 -8.59 -18.25
N ARG A 38 -14.74 -8.83 -16.95
CA ARG A 38 -15.35 -7.87 -16.00
C ARG A 38 -14.51 -7.58 -14.77
N VAL A 39 -13.61 -8.49 -14.42
CA VAL A 39 -12.81 -8.42 -13.20
C VAL A 39 -11.35 -8.19 -13.57
N THR A 40 -10.67 -7.33 -12.81
CA THR A 40 -9.24 -7.08 -12.97
C THR A 40 -8.44 -8.16 -12.25
N ALA A 41 -7.14 -8.28 -12.56
CA ALA A 41 -6.24 -8.95 -11.62
C ALA A 41 -6.27 -8.25 -10.24
N ALA A 42 -5.78 -8.93 -9.22
CA ALA A 42 -5.74 -8.43 -7.86
C ALA A 42 -5.04 -7.06 -7.76
N PRO A 43 -5.56 -6.11 -6.95
CA PRO A 43 -4.82 -4.92 -6.59
C PRO A 43 -3.68 -5.24 -5.61
N ALA A 44 -2.80 -4.29 -5.33
CA ALA A 44 -1.70 -4.45 -4.36
C ALA A 44 -2.15 -4.98 -2.98
N GLY A 45 -3.41 -4.74 -2.60
CA GLY A 45 -4.05 -5.31 -1.42
C GLY A 45 -3.36 -4.94 -0.09
N THR A 46 -2.67 -3.81 -0.07
CA THR A 46 -2.13 -3.21 1.15
C THR A 46 -2.49 -1.73 1.12
N SER A 47 -2.67 -1.15 2.30
CA SER A 47 -2.81 0.31 2.38
C SER A 47 -1.44 1.01 2.44
N GLY A 48 -0.38 0.24 2.74
CA GLY A 48 0.98 0.75 2.80
C GLY A 48 1.16 1.73 3.95
N ASN A 49 0.75 1.35 5.17
CA ASN A 49 0.80 2.27 6.31
C ASN A 49 2.21 2.29 6.92
N PHE A 50 2.98 3.29 6.54
CA PHE A 50 4.21 3.66 7.23
C PHE A 50 3.90 4.74 8.26
N ALA A 51 4.27 4.52 9.52
CA ALA A 51 4.18 5.53 10.57
C ALA A 51 5.54 5.78 11.21
N LEU A 52 5.81 7.05 11.50
CA LEU A 52 7.03 7.52 12.16
C LEU A 52 6.63 8.37 13.37
N GLY A 53 7.06 7.96 14.57
CA GLY A 53 6.76 8.70 15.80
C GLY A 53 8.01 9.03 16.59
N GLY A 54 8.08 10.22 17.15
CA GLY A 54 9.24 10.68 17.90
C GLY A 54 9.05 12.07 18.50
N TYR A 55 10.15 12.72 18.84
CA TYR A 55 10.17 14.08 19.37
C TYR A 55 10.90 15.02 18.41
N ASP A 56 10.21 16.08 17.98
CA ASP A 56 10.79 17.15 17.16
C ASP A 56 11.50 18.13 18.08
N SER A 57 12.83 18.06 18.11
CA SER A 57 13.64 18.88 19.01
C SER A 57 13.67 20.36 18.62
N GLU A 58 13.44 20.69 17.35
CA GLU A 58 13.39 22.08 16.89
C GLU A 58 12.07 22.76 17.30
N ARG A 59 10.97 22.01 17.27
CA ARG A 59 9.63 22.51 17.65
C ARG A 59 9.26 22.25 19.11
N GLY A 60 10.04 21.45 19.81
CA GLY A 60 9.82 21.11 21.21
C GLY A 60 8.52 20.33 21.47
N ARG A 61 8.16 19.39 20.59
CA ARG A 61 6.92 18.61 20.70
C ARG A 61 7.05 17.19 20.17
N ASP A 62 6.24 16.27 20.71
CA ASP A 62 6.05 14.94 20.13
C ASP A 62 5.33 15.00 18.78
N PHE A 63 5.58 14.02 17.92
CA PHE A 63 4.89 13.86 16.65
C PHE A 63 4.58 12.40 16.35
N VAL A 64 3.51 12.20 15.57
CA VAL A 64 3.20 10.93 14.90
C VAL A 64 2.81 11.26 13.47
N MET A 65 3.61 10.78 12.53
CA MET A 65 3.43 10.95 11.10
C MET A 65 2.90 9.65 10.49
N TYR A 66 1.98 9.76 9.53
CA TYR A 66 1.52 8.66 8.69
C TYR A 66 1.82 8.97 7.22
N GLN A 67 2.47 8.04 6.54
CA GLN A 67 2.58 7.98 5.09
C GLN A 67 1.79 6.76 4.61
N LEU A 68 0.84 7.01 3.71
CA LEU A 68 0.06 5.96 3.05
C LEU A 68 0.56 5.89 1.60
N SER A 69 1.08 4.74 1.18
CA SER A 69 1.73 4.60 -0.13
C SER A 69 0.92 3.85 -1.19
N GLY A 70 -0.25 3.29 -0.84
CA GLY A 70 -1.10 2.58 -1.80
C GLY A 70 -0.33 1.53 -2.61
N GLY A 71 -0.75 1.28 -3.85
CA GLY A 71 0.00 0.41 -4.75
C GLY A 71 -0.64 0.26 -6.14
N GLY A 72 -0.02 -0.55 -6.99
CA GLY A 72 -0.54 -0.84 -8.33
C GLY A 72 -1.84 -1.64 -8.29
N TYR A 73 -2.75 -1.36 -9.22
CA TYR A 73 -3.94 -2.19 -9.45
C TYR A 73 -3.64 -3.26 -10.50
N GLY A 74 -4.37 -4.37 -10.46
CA GLY A 74 -4.21 -5.41 -11.49
C GLY A 74 -4.66 -4.94 -12.87
N GLY A 75 -3.99 -5.43 -13.91
CA GLY A 75 -4.42 -5.25 -15.30
C GLY A 75 -5.77 -5.91 -15.57
N ASN A 76 -6.46 -5.48 -16.62
CA ASN A 76 -7.77 -6.00 -17.01
C ASN A 76 -7.86 -6.13 -18.53
N ILE A 77 -9.00 -6.58 -19.08
CA ILE A 77 -9.13 -6.80 -20.53
C ILE A 77 -9.00 -5.52 -21.38
N GLU A 78 -9.37 -4.37 -20.81
CA GLU A 78 -9.36 -3.06 -21.48
C GLU A 78 -7.97 -2.41 -21.49
N GLY A 79 -7.10 -2.76 -20.53
CA GLY A 79 -5.74 -2.24 -20.50
C GLY A 79 -4.97 -2.48 -19.21
N ASP A 80 -3.80 -1.83 -19.13
CA ASP A 80 -2.90 -1.87 -17.98
C ASP A 80 -3.58 -1.37 -16.70
N GLY A 81 -3.15 -1.91 -15.57
CA GLY A 81 -3.61 -1.51 -14.24
C GLY A 81 -3.15 -0.10 -13.86
N LEU A 82 -3.91 0.53 -12.95
CA LEU A 82 -3.60 1.85 -12.42
C LEU A 82 -2.34 1.81 -11.54
N SER A 83 -1.32 2.59 -11.88
CA SER A 83 -0.15 2.78 -11.01
C SER A 83 -0.46 3.68 -9.83
N ASN A 84 0.08 3.35 -8.64
CA ASN A 84 -0.07 4.11 -7.40
C ASN A 84 -1.55 4.46 -7.08
N GLY A 85 -2.43 3.46 -7.19
CA GLY A 85 -3.81 3.54 -6.75
C GLY A 85 -3.93 3.56 -5.23
N CYS A 86 -5.06 4.05 -4.71
CA CYS A 86 -5.33 4.02 -3.28
C CYS A 86 -5.67 2.61 -2.79
N SER A 87 -5.80 2.42 -1.47
CA SER A 87 -6.32 1.17 -0.89
C SER A 87 -7.69 0.82 -1.48
N THR A 88 -7.94 -0.45 -1.79
CA THR A 88 -9.17 -0.93 -2.47
C THR A 88 -10.46 -0.64 -1.69
N ILE A 89 -10.35 -0.51 -0.36
CA ILE A 89 -11.49 -0.30 0.56
C ILE A 89 -11.49 1.12 1.12
N GLY A 90 -10.44 1.91 0.83
CA GLY A 90 -10.30 3.30 1.27
C GLY A 90 -10.28 4.28 0.11
N ILE A 91 -10.30 5.58 0.44
CA ILE A 91 -10.12 6.67 -0.53
C ILE A 91 -8.96 7.60 -0.14
N SER A 92 -8.11 7.14 0.78
CA SER A 92 -6.96 7.91 1.26
C SER A 92 -5.95 8.11 0.14
N LYS A 93 -5.50 9.35 -0.03
CA LYS A 93 -4.45 9.72 -0.97
C LYS A 93 -3.18 10.04 -0.20
N ALA A 94 -2.03 9.81 -0.83
CA ALA A 94 -0.76 10.26 -0.29
C ALA A 94 -0.80 11.79 -0.09
N PRO A 95 -0.42 12.30 1.10
CA PRO A 95 -0.33 13.73 1.34
C PRO A 95 0.80 14.34 0.48
N PRO A 96 0.69 15.62 0.07
CA PRO A 96 1.79 16.30 -0.62
C PRO A 96 3.05 16.31 0.25
N VAL A 97 4.20 15.99 -0.35
CA VAL A 97 5.48 15.92 0.37
C VAL A 97 5.84 17.24 1.06
N GLU A 98 5.54 18.38 0.43
CA GLU A 98 5.77 19.71 1.02
C GLU A 98 5.03 19.90 2.34
N ILE A 99 3.79 19.40 2.45
CA ILE A 99 3.00 19.47 3.69
C ILE A 99 3.60 18.55 4.74
N MET A 100 4.10 17.38 4.34
CA MET A 100 4.74 16.44 5.26
C MET A 100 6.03 17.01 5.83
N GLU A 101 6.90 17.57 5.00
CA GLU A 101 8.17 18.21 5.40
C GLU A 101 7.95 19.48 6.23
N GLN A 102 6.88 20.23 5.96
CA GLN A 102 6.49 21.35 6.79
C GLN A 102 5.93 20.92 8.14
N THR A 103 5.28 19.77 8.24
CA THR A 103 4.56 19.36 9.46
C THR A 103 5.42 18.53 10.40
N PHE A 104 6.33 17.73 9.87
CA PHE A 104 7.15 16.76 10.58
C PHE A 104 8.65 17.00 10.34
N PRO A 105 9.55 16.57 11.24
CA PRO A 105 11.00 16.79 11.10
C PRO A 105 11.62 15.83 10.08
N VAL A 106 11.09 15.80 8.85
CA VAL A 106 11.49 14.85 7.80
C VAL A 106 11.76 15.57 6.48
N ILE A 107 12.48 14.91 5.58
CA ILE A 107 12.67 15.34 4.19
C ILE A 107 12.54 14.15 3.24
N TYR A 108 11.87 14.34 2.11
CA TYR A 108 11.74 13.33 1.06
C TYR A 108 12.85 13.56 0.03
N ASN A 109 13.86 12.70 0.05
CA ASN A 109 14.95 12.71 -0.92
C ASN A 109 14.55 12.07 -2.26
N HIS A 110 13.46 11.30 -2.28
CA HIS A 110 12.93 10.63 -3.45
C HIS A 110 11.43 10.36 -3.27
N TYR A 111 10.67 10.52 -4.36
CA TYR A 111 9.26 10.14 -4.43
C TYR A 111 8.88 9.90 -5.90
N ALA A 112 8.74 8.63 -6.31
CA ALA A 112 8.44 8.25 -7.69
C ALA A 112 7.62 6.96 -7.76
N LEU A 113 7.12 6.65 -8.96
CA LEU A 113 6.60 5.30 -9.22
C LEU A 113 7.76 4.30 -9.13
N HIS A 114 7.51 3.13 -8.53
CA HIS A 114 8.47 2.03 -8.52
C HIS A 114 8.42 1.31 -9.87
N GLU A 115 9.11 1.85 -10.87
CA GLU A 115 9.09 1.31 -12.23
C GLU A 115 9.61 -0.13 -12.27
N GLY A 116 8.91 -1.00 -12.99
CA GLY A 116 9.24 -2.43 -13.05
C GLY A 116 8.56 -3.30 -11.99
N SER A 117 7.93 -2.70 -10.96
CA SER A 117 7.21 -3.45 -9.91
C SER A 117 5.89 -4.12 -10.35
N ALA A 118 5.41 -3.81 -11.56
CA ALA A 118 4.15 -4.34 -12.05
C ALA A 118 4.29 -5.81 -12.47
N GLY A 119 3.30 -6.63 -12.09
CA GLY A 119 3.17 -7.98 -12.62
C GLY A 119 3.01 -7.98 -14.13
N ALA A 120 3.88 -8.73 -14.83
CA ALA A 120 3.88 -8.80 -16.29
C ALA A 120 2.71 -9.65 -16.80
N GLY A 121 2.08 -9.22 -17.89
CA GLY A 121 0.96 -9.93 -18.52
C GLY A 121 0.61 -9.31 -19.86
N LYS A 122 -0.46 -9.81 -20.50
CA LYS A 122 -0.97 -9.18 -21.75
C LYS A 122 -1.25 -7.69 -21.53
N ASN A 123 -1.90 -7.39 -20.41
CA ASN A 123 -2.02 -6.06 -19.85
C ASN A 123 -1.38 -6.14 -18.45
N ARG A 124 -0.38 -5.31 -18.18
CA ARG A 124 0.40 -5.41 -16.93
C ARG A 124 -0.37 -4.83 -15.75
N GLY A 125 0.07 -5.14 -14.54
CA GLY A 125 -0.34 -4.40 -13.35
C GLY A 125 0.11 -2.92 -13.38
N GLY A 126 -0.41 -2.15 -12.45
CA GLY A 126 0.11 -0.84 -12.11
C GLY A 126 1.42 -0.93 -11.34
N PHE A 127 2.23 0.12 -11.42
CA PHE A 127 3.43 0.25 -10.60
C PHE A 127 3.09 0.65 -9.16
N GLY A 128 3.90 0.18 -8.21
CA GLY A 128 3.93 0.68 -6.84
C GLY A 128 4.58 2.06 -6.71
N LEU A 129 5.00 2.39 -5.50
CA LEU A 129 5.60 3.66 -5.13
C LEU A 129 6.98 3.42 -4.49
N ASP A 130 7.99 4.18 -4.91
CA ASP A 130 9.31 4.25 -4.27
C ASP A 130 9.49 5.65 -3.65
N TYR A 131 9.88 5.70 -2.38
CA TYR A 131 10.20 6.95 -1.70
C TYR A 131 11.30 6.77 -0.67
N LYS A 132 12.12 7.82 -0.51
CA LYS A 132 13.22 7.86 0.47
C LYS A 132 13.00 9.00 1.43
N LEU A 133 12.79 8.65 2.69
CA LEU A 133 12.56 9.59 3.76
C LEU A 133 13.79 9.65 4.67
N GLU A 134 14.18 10.85 5.07
CA GLU A 134 15.20 11.11 6.07
C GLU A 134 14.61 11.87 7.25
N LEU A 135 14.95 11.44 8.47
CA LEU A 135 14.64 12.17 9.71
C LEU A 135 15.71 13.25 9.90
N ARG A 136 15.29 14.50 10.02
CA ARG A 136 16.19 15.66 10.07
C ARG A 136 16.77 15.95 11.45
N ASN A 137 16.04 15.60 12.50
CA ASN A 137 16.48 15.83 13.87
C ASN A 137 15.88 14.79 14.84
N GLY A 138 16.55 14.62 15.97
CA GLY A 138 16.11 13.73 17.04
C GLY A 138 16.19 12.24 16.69
N GLU A 139 15.42 11.46 17.43
CA GLU A 139 15.25 10.03 17.23
C GLU A 139 13.76 9.73 17.05
N ALA A 140 13.45 8.75 16.19
CA ALA A 140 12.08 8.34 15.92
C ALA A 140 11.98 6.83 15.72
N HIS A 141 10.80 6.29 16.01
CA HIS A 141 10.44 4.90 15.78
C HIS A 141 9.61 4.78 14.52
N ALA A 142 10.10 3.96 13.58
CA ALA A 142 9.38 3.55 12.40
C ALA A 142 8.53 2.31 12.67
N SER A 143 7.28 2.32 12.21
CA SER A 143 6.38 1.18 12.25
C SER A 143 5.71 1.01 10.90
N PHE A 144 5.54 -0.24 10.50
CA PHE A 144 4.99 -0.61 9.20
C PHE A 144 3.82 -1.57 9.42
N VAL A 145 2.63 -1.12 9.06
CA VAL A 145 1.44 -1.96 8.95
C VAL A 145 1.13 -2.05 7.47
N MET A 146 1.85 -2.95 6.81
CA MET A 146 1.77 -3.16 5.38
C MET A 146 2.20 -4.58 5.07
N ASP A 147 1.62 -5.11 4.01
CA ASP A 147 2.02 -6.36 3.38
C ASP A 147 2.56 -6.10 1.96
N HIS A 148 2.97 -7.14 1.26
CA HIS A 148 3.63 -7.08 -0.05
C HIS A 148 4.91 -6.24 -0.11
N GLY A 149 5.58 -6.02 1.03
CA GLY A 149 6.95 -5.50 1.07
C GLY A 149 8.04 -6.56 0.90
N ARG A 150 7.66 -7.83 0.74
CA ARG A 150 8.59 -8.98 0.55
C ARG A 150 8.25 -9.86 -0.64
N PHE A 151 6.96 -9.99 -0.95
CA PHE A 151 6.44 -10.75 -2.09
C PHE A 151 5.36 -9.88 -2.71
N GLY A 152 5.34 -9.68 -4.02
CA GLY A 152 4.29 -8.86 -4.64
C GLY A 152 2.92 -9.56 -4.71
N PRO A 153 1.88 -8.83 -5.13
CA PRO A 153 0.52 -9.36 -5.27
C PRO A 153 0.43 -10.39 -6.38
N GLN A 154 -0.52 -11.31 -6.26
CA GLN A 154 -0.65 -12.45 -7.18
C GLN A 154 -1.08 -12.01 -8.59
N GLY A 155 -0.45 -12.60 -9.61
CA GLY A 155 -0.87 -12.53 -11.00
C GLY A 155 -2.15 -13.35 -11.28
N ALA A 156 -2.77 -13.08 -12.44
CA ALA A 156 -3.98 -13.75 -12.88
C ALA A 156 -3.91 -14.18 -14.35
N LEU A 157 -4.63 -15.24 -14.73
CA LEU A 157 -4.78 -15.70 -16.12
C LEU A 157 -3.45 -15.86 -16.88
N ARG A 158 -2.44 -16.45 -16.22
CA ARG A 158 -1.04 -16.61 -16.69
C ARG A 158 -0.20 -15.33 -16.67
N GLY A 159 -0.69 -14.24 -16.09
CA GLY A 159 0.13 -13.11 -15.69
C GLY A 159 1.05 -13.49 -14.52
N HIS A 160 2.18 -12.81 -14.44
CA HIS A 160 3.14 -12.93 -13.35
C HIS A 160 2.72 -12.07 -12.15
N ASP A 161 3.17 -12.48 -10.98
CA ASP A 161 3.02 -11.71 -9.74
C ASP A 161 3.74 -10.36 -9.84
N GLY A 162 3.29 -9.38 -9.06
CA GLY A 162 4.00 -8.12 -8.89
C GLY A 162 5.36 -8.30 -8.21
N ASP A 163 6.22 -7.29 -8.33
CA ASP A 163 7.51 -7.23 -7.64
C ASP A 163 7.47 -6.22 -6.49
N VAL A 164 8.52 -6.23 -5.65
CA VAL A 164 8.65 -5.39 -4.44
C VAL A 164 9.68 -4.29 -4.56
#